data_AF-A0A0G0N2G9-F1
#
_entry.id   AF-A0A0G0N2G9-F1
#
_cell.length_a   1.000
_cell.length_b   1.000
_cell.length_c   1.000
_cell.angle_alpha   90.00
_cell.angle_beta   90.00
_cell.angle_gamma   90.00
#
_symmetry.space_group_name_H-M   'P 1'
#
loop_
_entity.id
_entity.type
_entity.pdbx_description
1 polymer ?
#
loop_
_entity_poly.entity_id
_entity_poly.type
_entity_poly.pdbx_seq_one_letter_code
_entity_poly.pdbx_strand_id
1 'polypeptide(L)'
;NGPMTPEAEEIILNKKVDVLPDVLCNAGGVTVSYFEWVQNLSGYYWEKDEVNKKLKRIMDKAFNKIYEMKKSKNISFRQAAYTLAVKRIIDAMMLRGRM
;
A
#
# COMPACT_ATOMS: atom_id res chain seq x y z
N ASN A 1 -12.51 -6.43 0.12
CA ASN A 1 -11.71 -7.20 1.08
C ASN A 1 -11.73 -6.47 2.42
N GLY A 2 -11.68 -7.21 3.52
CA GLY A 2 -11.86 -6.67 4.87
C GLY A 2 -12.28 -7.78 5.82
N PRO A 3 -11.43 -8.81 6.05
CA PRO A 3 -11.82 -10.03 6.77
C PRO A 3 -11.98 -9.81 8.29
N MET A 4 -11.78 -8.59 8.78
CA MET A 4 -11.69 -8.26 10.20
C MET A 4 -12.50 -6.99 10.47
N THR A 5 -13.34 -7.02 11.51
CA THR A 5 -14.09 -5.85 11.96
C THR A 5 -13.18 -4.94 12.81
N PRO A 6 -13.55 -3.65 12.99
CA PRO A 6 -12.79 -2.73 13.85
C PRO A 6 -12.63 -3.24 15.29
N GLU A 7 -13.67 -3.86 15.85
CA GLU A 7 -13.67 -4.39 17.22
C GLU A 7 -12.70 -5.57 17.36
N ALA A 8 -12.67 -6.45 16.35
CA ALA A 8 -11.72 -7.56 16.32
C ALA A 8 -10.27 -7.07 16.19
N GLU A 9 -10.03 -6.03 15.39
CA GLU A 9 -8.71 -5.41 15.26
C GLU A 9 -8.24 -4.81 16.59
N GLU A 10 -9.12 -4.10 17.32
CA GLU A 10 -8.81 -3.55 18.63
C GLU A 10 -8.39 -4.64 19.64
N ILE A 11 -9.13 -5.75 19.70
CA ILE A 11 -8.80 -6.88 20.57
C ILE A 11 -7.41 -7.46 20.23
N ILE A 12 -7.06 -7.56 18.95
CA ILE A 12 -5.77 -8.11 18.50
C ILE A 12 -4.63 -7.13 18.78
N LEU A 13 -4.83 -5.83 18.55
CA LEU A 13 -3.85 -4.79 18.86
C LEU A 13 -3.56 -4.72 20.37
N ASN A 14 -4.57 -4.89 21.22
CA ASN A 14 -4.42 -4.95 22.68
C ASN A 14 -3.55 -6.14 23.12
N LYS A 15 -3.50 -7.22 22.32
CA LYS A 15 -2.59 -8.36 22.53
C LYS A 15 -1.18 -8.11 21.99
N LYS A 16 -0.86 -6.88 21.57
CA LYS A 16 0.42 -6.47 20.96
C LYS A 16 0.76 -7.26 19.69
N VAL A 17 -0.27 -7.71 18.96
CA VAL A 17 -0.12 -8.37 17.66
C VAL A 17 -0.45 -7.37 16.56
N ASP A 18 0.47 -7.25 15.61
CA ASP A 18 0.29 -6.35 14.48
C ASP A 18 -0.64 -6.94 13.43
N VAL A 19 -1.58 -6.12 12.95
CA VAL A 19 -2.48 -6.45 11.84
C VAL A 19 -2.04 -5.68 10.60
N LEU A 20 -1.57 -6.40 9.58
CA LEU A 20 -1.26 -5.78 8.29
C LEU A 20 -2.54 -5.57 7.48
N PRO A 21 -2.80 -4.34 6.99
CA PRO A 21 -4.05 -4.03 6.34
C PRO A 21 -4.09 -4.64 4.94
N ASP A 22 -5.28 -5.10 4.57
CA ASP A 22 -5.57 -5.72 3.29
C ASP A 22 -5.23 -4.80 2.11
N VAL A 23 -5.46 -3.48 2.23
CA VAL A 23 -5.08 -2.48 1.21
C VAL A 23 -3.59 -2.54 0.83
N LEU A 24 -2.72 -3.07 1.69
CA LEU A 24 -1.33 -3.39 1.36
C LEU A 24 -1.21 -4.86 0.94
N CYS A 25 -1.70 -5.79 1.75
CA CYS A 25 -1.47 -7.22 1.55
C CYS A 25 -1.99 -7.76 0.21
N ASN A 26 -3.10 -7.21 -0.31
CA ASN A 26 -3.69 -7.62 -1.58
C ASN A 26 -3.30 -6.71 -2.77
N ALA A 27 -2.44 -5.71 -2.55
CA ALA A 27 -2.07 -4.74 -3.58
C ALA A 27 -1.22 -5.33 -4.72
N GLY A 28 -0.77 -6.58 -4.60
CA GLY A 28 0.02 -7.24 -5.64
C GLY A 28 -0.72 -7.35 -6.97
N GLY A 29 -2.02 -7.69 -6.93
CA GLY A 29 -2.84 -7.80 -8.15
C GLY A 29 -2.91 -6.48 -8.91
N VAL A 30 -3.32 -5.40 -8.24
CA VAL A 30 -3.41 -4.07 -8.86
C VAL A 30 -2.03 -3.55 -9.32
N THR A 31 -0.96 -3.90 -8.60
CA THR A 31 0.41 -3.52 -8.99
C THR A 31 0.83 -4.22 -10.30
N VAL A 32 0.50 -5.50 -10.46
CA VAL A 32 0.79 -6.21 -11.71
C VAL A 32 -0.13 -5.78 -12.85
N SER A 33 -1.39 -5.42 -12.58
CA SER A 33 -2.26 -4.78 -13.59
C SER A 33 -1.71 -3.43 -14.07
N TYR A 34 -1.07 -2.66 -13.17
CA TYR A 34 -0.34 -1.46 -13.58
C TYR A 34 0.85 -1.79 -14.49
N PHE A 35 1.59 -2.87 -14.21
CA PHE A 35 2.66 -3.32 -15.09
C PHE A 35 2.16 -3.77 -16.45
N GLU A 36 1.03 -4.47 -16.51
CA GLU A 36 0.36 -4.85 -17.76
C GLU A 36 0.05 -3.61 -18.60
N TRP A 37 -0.52 -2.56 -17.99
CA TRP A 37 -0.78 -1.29 -18.67
C TRP A 37 0.50 -0.65 -19.22
N VAL A 38 1.59 -0.63 -18.44
CA VAL A 38 2.90 -0.11 -18.91
C VAL A 38 3.43 -0.92 -20.09
N GLN A 39 3.40 -2.25 -20.01
CA GLN A 39 3.88 -3.13 -21.07
C GLN A 39 3.09 -2.93 -22.37
N ASN A 40 1.75 -2.85 -22.27
CA ASN A 40 0.86 -2.60 -23.40
C ASN A 40 1.15 -1.27 -24.11
N LEU A 41 1.46 -0.21 -23.36
CA LEU A 41 1.85 1.08 -23.95
C LEU A 41 3.18 1.02 -24.69
N SER A 42 4.10 0.17 -24.24
CA SER A 42 5.43 0.02 -24.84
C SER A 42 5.51 -1.02 -25.95
N GLY A 43 4.52 -1.92 -26.05
CA GLY A 43 4.58 -3.10 -26.92
C GLY A 43 5.67 -4.10 -26.54
N TYR A 44 6.23 -3.99 -25.33
CA TYR A 44 7.32 -4.82 -24.83
C TYR A 44 6.90 -5.52 -23.53
N TYR A 45 6.95 -6.84 -23.53
CA TYR A 45 6.50 -7.69 -22.43
C TYR A 45 7.70 -8.19 -21.63
N TRP A 46 7.57 -8.15 -20.31
CA TRP A 46 8.59 -8.58 -19.37
C TRP A 46 8.42 -10.05 -19.01
N GLU A 47 9.53 -10.73 -18.76
CA GLU A 47 9.50 -12.08 -18.21
C GLU A 47 8.96 -12.07 -16.77
N LYS A 48 8.43 -13.22 -16.34
CA LYS A 48 7.86 -13.42 -15.00
C LYS A 48 8.80 -12.97 -13.88
N ASP A 49 10.09 -13.25 -14.01
CA ASP A 49 11.08 -12.88 -12.99
C ASP A 49 11.30 -11.37 -12.92
N GLU A 50 11.24 -10.68 -14.06
CA GLU A 50 11.30 -9.22 -14.08
C GLU A 50 10.04 -8.60 -13.44
N VAL A 51 8.86 -9.13 -13.76
CA VAL A 51 7.59 -8.72 -13.12
C VAL A 51 7.67 -8.90 -11.61
N ASN A 52 8.13 -10.07 -11.14
CA ASN A 52 8.26 -10.38 -9.71
C ASN A 52 9.29 -9.48 -9.00
N LYS A 53 10.44 -9.20 -9.63
CA LYS A 53 11.44 -8.27 -9.09
C LYS A 53 10.89 -6.86 -8.96
N LYS A 54 10.18 -6.36 -9.97
CA LYS A 54 9.52 -5.04 -9.92
C LYS A 54 8.41 -5.00 -8.88
N LEU A 55 7.59 -6.05 -8.80
CA LEU A 55 6.52 -6.18 -7.81
C LEU A 55 7.09 -6.11 -6.39
N LYS A 56 8.10 -6.94 -6.08
CA LYS A 56 8.76 -6.95 -4.77
C LYS A 56 9.24 -5.55 -4.39
N ARG A 57 9.93 -4.86 -5.31
CA ARG A 57 10.42 -3.50 -5.07
C ARG A 57 9.31 -2.50 -4.72
N ILE A 58 8.17 -2.57 -5.40
CA ILE A 58 7.04 -1.67 -5.12
C ILE A 58 6.39 -2.02 -3.77
N MET A 59 6.15 -3.30 -3.51
CA MET A 59 5.54 -3.77 -2.26
C MET A 59 6.41 -3.46 -1.04
N ASP A 60 7.73 -3.72 -1.11
CA ASP A 60 8.68 -3.37 -0.04
C ASP A 60 8.67 -1.87 0.24
N LYS A 61 8.72 -1.05 -0.83
CA LYS A 61 8.69 0.41 -0.70
C LYS A 61 7.38 0.91 -0.09
N ALA A 62 6.25 0.28 -0.44
CA ALA A 62 4.95 0.60 0.15
C ALA A 62 4.92 0.23 1.64
N PHE A 63 5.34 -0.98 2.00
CA PHE A 63 5.43 -1.45 3.38
C PHE A 63 6.31 -0.53 4.22
N ASN A 64 7.54 -0.23 3.77
CA ASN A 64 8.47 0.62 4.50
C ASN A 64 7.88 1.99 4.79
N LYS A 65 7.22 2.63 3.81
CA LYS A 65 6.57 3.93 4.03
C LYS A 65 5.42 3.87 5.03
N ILE A 66 4.65 2.78 5.04
CA ILE A 66 3.57 2.58 6.02
C ILE A 66 4.18 2.34 7.40
N TYR A 67 5.23 1.54 7.49
CA TYR A 67 5.93 1.25 8.74
C TYR A 67 6.53 2.51 9.37
N GLU A 68 7.16 3.38 8.58
CA GLU A 68 7.66 4.68 9.05
C GLU A 68 6.52 5.60 9.51
N MET A 69 5.40 5.63 8.78
CA MET A 69 4.20 6.40 9.18
C MET A 69 3.62 5.87 10.51
N LYS A 70 3.56 4.55 10.66
CA LYS A 70 3.11 3.86 11.87
C LYS A 70 3.97 4.28 13.07
N LYS A 71 5.29 4.18 12.95
CA LYS A 71 6.25 4.54 14.00
C LYS A 71 6.17 6.01 14.38
N SER A 72 6.22 6.90 13.39
CA SER A 72 6.26 8.35 13.61
C SER A 72 4.99 8.89 14.28
N LYS A 73 3.83 8.27 14.05
CA LYS A 73 2.55 8.71 14.62
C LYS A 73 2.04 7.82 15.76
N ASN A 74 2.72 6.73 16.06
CA ASN A 74 2.30 5.72 17.03
C ASN A 74 0.84 5.25 16.82
N ILE A 75 0.53 4.82 15.60
CA ILE A 75 -0.82 4.39 15.17
C ILE A 75 -0.80 2.94 14.66
N SER A 76 -1.96 2.34 14.37
CA SER A 76 -2.01 1.00 13.75
C SER A 76 -1.51 1.02 12.31
N PHE A 77 -1.11 -0.15 11.76
CA PHE A 77 -0.72 -0.25 10.35
C PHE A 77 -1.86 0.17 9.41
N ARG A 78 -3.12 -0.15 9.73
CA ARG A 78 -4.29 0.27 8.95
C ARG A 78 -4.41 1.80 8.93
N GLN A 79 -4.35 2.44 10.10
CA GLN A 79 -4.40 3.90 10.20
C GLN A 79 -3.23 4.55 9.43
N ALA A 80 -2.03 3.99 9.54
CA ALA A 80 -0.86 4.46 8.81
C ALA A 80 -1.02 4.35 7.29
N ALA A 81 -1.58 3.25 6.78
CA ALA A 81 -1.83 3.05 5.36
C ALA A 81 -2.81 4.10 4.81
N TYR A 82 -3.94 4.32 5.47
CA TYR A 82 -4.90 5.34 5.05
C TYR A 82 -4.35 6.76 5.19
N THR A 83 -3.63 7.06 6.27
CA THR A 83 -2.99 8.37 6.47
C THR A 83 -2.03 8.67 5.31
N LEU A 84 -1.20 7.70 4.94
CA LEU A 84 -0.26 7.84 3.82
C LEU A 84 -0.98 8.00 2.48
N ALA A 85 -2.08 7.27 2.25
CA ALA A 85 -2.87 7.36 1.02
C ALA A 85 -3.51 8.75 0.87
N VAL A 86 -4.22 9.21 1.90
CA VAL A 86 -4.87 10.53 1.91
C VAL A 86 -3.84 11.65 1.75
N LYS A 87 -2.71 11.58 2.46
CA LYS A 87 -1.62 12.56 2.33
C LYS A 87 -1.15 12.67 0.87
N ARG A 88 -0.91 11.54 0.19
CA ARG A 88 -0.46 11.55 -1.22
C ARG A 88 -1.47 12.20 -2.17
N ILE A 89 -2.77 11.99 -1.91
CA ILE A 89 -3.84 12.59 -2.72
C ILE A 89 -3.86 14.10 -2.50
N ILE A 90 -3.84 14.54 -1.23
CA ILE A 90 -3.82 15.97 -0.88
C ILE A 90 -2.59 16.66 -1.46
N ASP A 91 -1.39 16.10 -1.27
CA ASP A 91 -0.15 16.65 -1.82
C ASP A 91 -0.26 16.83 -3.35
N ALA A 92 -0.83 15.84 -4.06
CA ALA A 92 -1.01 15.92 -5.51
C ALA A 92 -2.08 16.93 -5.93
N MET A 93 -3.14 17.12 -5.14
CA MET A 93 -4.17 18.14 -5.40
C MET A 93 -3.62 19.56 -5.21
N MET A 94 -2.87 19.79 -4.14
CA MET A 94 -2.20 21.07 -3.87
C MET A 94 -1.20 21.42 -4.97
N LEU A 95 -0.35 20.47 -5.39
CA LEU A 95 0.60 20.68 -6.48
C LEU A 95 -0.07 21.03 -7.82
N ARG A 96 -1.34 20.65 -8.01
CA ARG A 96 -2.15 20.95 -9.20
C ARG A 96 -3.00 22.23 -9.04
N GLY A 97 -2.91 22.95 -7.92
CA GLY A 97 -3.68 24.17 -7.65
C GLY A 97 -5.18 23.94 -7.50
N ARG A 98 -5.60 22.74 -7.09
CA ARG A 98 -7.03 22.37 -6.92
C ARG A 98 -7.51 22.46 -5.48
N MET A 99 -6.68 22.98 -4.59
CA MET A 99 -6.94 23.22 -3.17
C MET A 99 -6.08 24.40 -2.72
#